data_AF-A0A196LC15-F1
#
_entry.id   AF-A0A196LC15-F1
#
_cell.length_a   1.000
_cell.length_b   1.000
_cell.length_c   1.000
_cell.angle_alpha   90.00
_cell.angle_beta   90.00
_cell.angle_gamma   90.00
#
_symmetry.space_group_name_H-M   'P 1'
#
loop_
_entity.id
_entity.type
_entity.pdbx_description
1 polymer ?
#
loop_
_entity_poly.entity_id
_entity_poly.type
_entity_poly.pdbx_seq_one_letter_code
_entity_poly.pdbx_strand_id
1 'polypeptide(L)'
;MQGGWGQVPVSVAAHVGCTGTIQRVLFDRGRIVGIDTTNRVFTVHQRRAIIARDKECLIPGCHVPASWCEIHHVTEHARGGPTHTDNGVPLCWWHHRSLDTSGWEIRMHDGIPEVRGPAWWDPARRWRTPTLSEARRPRHAARSFARAS
;
A
#
# COMPACT_ATOMS: atom_id res chain seq x y z
N MET A 1 33.78 -19.48 6.14
CA MET A 1 33.33 -18.30 5.37
C MET A 1 32.47 -17.46 6.30
N GLN A 2 33.00 -16.31 6.71
CA GLN A 2 32.40 -15.44 7.73
C GLN A 2 31.29 -14.62 7.05
N GLY A 3 30.03 -14.97 7.30
CA GLY A 3 28.88 -14.21 6.80
C GLY A 3 28.74 -12.91 7.58
N GLY A 4 29.33 -11.83 7.06
CA GLY A 4 29.15 -10.49 7.62
C GLY A 4 27.71 -10.06 7.44
N TRP A 5 27.01 -9.81 8.55
CA TRP A 5 25.74 -9.11 8.57
C TRP A 5 26.01 -7.66 8.13
N GLY A 6 25.89 -7.42 6.83
CA GLY A 6 26.04 -6.09 6.25
C GLY A 6 24.95 -5.18 6.77
N GLN A 7 25.34 -4.07 7.39
CA GLN A 7 24.44 -2.96 7.68
C GLN A 7 23.85 -2.50 6.35
N VAL A 8 22.53 -2.63 6.19
CA VAL A 8 21.83 -2.06 5.04
C VAL A 8 21.46 -0.62 5.35
N PRO A 9 21.48 0.29 4.36
CA PRO A 9 20.95 1.64 4.54
C PRO A 9 19.52 1.60 5.08
N VAL A 10 19.15 2.56 5.93
CA VAL A 10 17.77 2.67 6.46
C VAL A 10 16.75 2.72 5.33
N SER A 11 17.07 3.32 4.19
CA SER A 11 16.21 3.32 3.01
C SER A 11 16.00 1.92 2.43
N VAL A 12 17.01 1.04 2.47
CA VAL A 12 16.91 -0.35 2.04
C VAL A 12 16.14 -1.17 3.06
N ALA A 13 16.39 -0.96 4.35
CA ALA A 13 15.63 -1.60 5.43
C ALA A 13 14.15 -1.20 5.39
N ALA A 14 13.86 0.08 5.17
CA ALA A 14 12.52 0.62 4.96
C ALA A 14 11.91 0.05 3.68
N HIS A 15 12.63 0.01 2.56
CA HIS A 15 12.12 -0.52 1.30
C HIS A 15 11.78 -2.01 1.38
N VAL A 16 12.69 -2.83 1.92
CA VAL A 16 12.41 -4.23 2.23
C VAL A 16 11.23 -4.31 3.18
N GLY A 17 11.18 -3.43 4.19
CA GLY A 17 10.14 -3.18 5.20
C GLY A 17 8.78 -2.67 4.70
N CYS A 18 8.70 -2.18 3.46
CA CYS A 18 7.46 -1.79 2.78
C CYS A 18 6.86 -2.96 1.97
N THR A 19 7.66 -3.82 1.29
CA THR A 19 7.15 -4.90 0.40
C THR A 19 7.19 -6.37 0.87
N GLY A 20 8.20 -6.84 1.61
CA GLY A 20 8.37 -8.25 1.99
C GLY A 20 7.63 -8.79 3.24
N THR A 21 7.86 -10.06 3.57
CA THR A 21 7.55 -10.67 4.88
C THR A 21 8.85 -10.78 5.66
N ILE A 22 8.90 -10.41 6.94
CA ILE A 22 10.08 -10.68 7.78
C ILE A 22 9.87 -12.05 8.44
N GLN A 23 10.58 -13.06 7.93
CA GLN A 23 10.61 -14.39 8.52
C GLN A 23 11.79 -14.47 9.47
N ARG A 24 11.52 -14.59 10.77
CA ARG A 24 12.56 -14.81 11.78
C ARG A 24 12.75 -16.31 11.94
N VAL A 25 13.97 -16.79 11.67
CA VAL A 25 14.37 -18.18 11.93
C VAL A 25 15.33 -18.19 13.11
N LEU A 26 14.91 -18.81 14.20
CA LEU A 26 15.74 -19.00 15.39
C LEU A 26 16.48 -20.34 15.29
N PHE A 27 17.78 -20.33 15.56
CA PHE A 27 18.63 -21.52 15.58
C PHE A 27 19.13 -21.81 17.00
N ASP A 28 19.14 -23.08 17.41
CA ASP A 28 19.90 -23.61 18.55
C ASP A 28 20.76 -24.78 18.07
N ARG A 29 22.08 -24.69 18.20
CA ARG A 29 23.04 -25.75 17.82
C ARG A 29 22.77 -26.37 16.44
N GLY A 30 22.44 -25.53 15.45
CA GLY A 30 22.16 -25.96 14.07
C GLY A 30 20.73 -26.47 13.81
N ARG A 31 19.86 -26.49 14.82
CA ARG A 31 18.45 -26.85 14.70
C ARG A 31 17.56 -25.61 14.63
N ILE A 32 16.59 -25.59 13.71
CA ILE A 32 15.53 -24.58 13.67
C ILE A 32 14.62 -24.79 14.90
N VAL A 33 14.60 -23.82 15.81
CA VAL A 33 13.81 -23.87 17.05
C VAL A 33 12.51 -23.07 16.96
N GLY A 34 12.37 -22.21 15.96
CA GLY A 34 11.15 -21.49 15.68
C GLY A 34 11.23 -20.74 14.37
N ILE A 35 10.12 -20.75 13.64
CA ILE A 35 9.88 -19.88 12.49
C ILE A 35 8.70 -19.01 12.90
N ASP A 36 8.93 -17.71 13.04
CA ASP A 36 7.89 -16.74 13.35
C ASP A 36 7.77 -15.71 12.23
N THR A 37 6.55 -15.24 11.98
CA THR A 37 6.23 -14.28 10.92
C THR A 37 5.46 -13.10 11.50
N THR A 38 6.10 -11.93 11.56
CA THR A 38 5.36 -10.67 11.74
C THR A 38 4.74 -10.33 10.39
N ASN A 39 3.49 -10.75 10.19
CA ASN A 39 2.84 -10.67 8.89
C ASN A 39 2.45 -9.22 8.57
N ARG A 40 3.43 -8.50 8.02
CA ARG A 40 3.29 -7.17 7.43
C ARG A 40 2.62 -7.18 6.07
N VAL A 41 2.45 -8.34 5.46
CA VAL A 41 1.75 -8.47 4.18
C VAL A 41 0.25 -8.49 4.43
N PHE A 42 -0.46 -7.55 3.81
CA PHE A 42 -1.92 -7.57 3.81
C PHE A 42 -2.44 -8.88 3.25
N THR A 43 -3.40 -9.50 3.95
CA THR A 43 -4.03 -10.72 3.45
C THR A 43 -4.76 -10.44 2.13
N VAL A 44 -5.05 -11.50 1.36
CA VAL A 44 -5.81 -11.38 0.11
C VAL A 44 -7.14 -10.66 0.31
N HIS A 45 -7.83 -10.90 1.43
CA HIS A 45 -9.10 -10.24 1.75
C HIS A 45 -8.93 -8.75 2.06
N GLN A 46 -7.91 -8.40 2.85
CA GLN A 46 -7.59 -6.99 3.15
C GLN A 46 -7.20 -6.24 1.88
N ARG A 47 -6.35 -6.83 1.02
CA ARG A 47 -5.96 -6.23 -0.26
C ARG A 47 -7.17 -6.03 -1.18
N ARG A 48 -8.09 -7.00 -1.26
CA ARG A 48 -9.34 -6.86 -2.03
C ARG A 48 -10.22 -5.73 -1.49
N ALA A 49 -10.37 -5.61 -0.17
CA ALA A 49 -11.14 -4.55 0.46
C ALA A 49 -10.54 -3.16 0.16
N ILE A 50 -9.22 -3.01 0.27
CA ILE A 50 -8.52 -1.76 -0.04
C ILE A 50 -8.66 -1.39 -1.53
N ILE A 51 -8.47 -2.35 -2.45
CA ILE A 51 -8.68 -2.13 -3.88
C ILE A 51 -10.14 -1.71 -4.16
N ALA A 52 -11.10 -2.32 -3.45
CA ALA A 52 -12.51 -1.98 -3.60
C ALA A 52 -12.84 -0.59 -3.04
N ARG A 53 -12.16 -0.12 -1.99
CA ARG A 53 -12.32 1.24 -1.45
C ARG A 53 -11.70 2.27 -2.40
N ASP A 54 -10.44 2.06 -2.77
CA ASP A 54 -9.58 3.14 -3.30
C ASP A 54 -9.42 3.14 -4.83
N LYS A 55 -9.75 2.05 -5.53
CA LYS A 55 -9.86 1.90 -7.00
C LYS A 55 -8.62 2.18 -7.87
N GLU A 56 -7.85 3.22 -7.58
CA GLU A 56 -6.64 3.68 -8.26
C GLU A 56 -5.59 4.10 -7.23
N CYS A 57 -4.40 4.48 -7.70
CA CYS A 57 -3.35 5.07 -6.87
C CYS A 57 -3.91 6.29 -6.11
N LEU A 58 -3.63 6.38 -4.81
CA LEU A 58 -4.21 7.40 -3.94
C LEU A 58 -3.80 8.85 -4.30
N ILE A 59 -2.64 9.03 -4.94
CA ILE A 59 -2.13 10.36 -5.29
C ILE A 59 -3.01 11.03 -6.35
N PRO A 60 -3.58 12.23 -6.07
CA PRO A 60 -4.45 12.95 -7.00
C PRO A 60 -3.82 13.14 -8.39
N GLY A 61 -4.59 12.83 -9.44
CA GLY A 61 -4.13 12.91 -10.84
C GLY A 61 -3.40 11.65 -11.34
N CYS A 62 -3.21 10.63 -10.50
CA CYS A 62 -2.69 9.33 -10.92
C CYS A 62 -3.82 8.32 -11.12
N HIS A 63 -3.92 7.75 -12.32
CA HIS A 63 -5.02 6.83 -12.68
C HIS A 63 -4.56 5.37 -12.82
N VAL A 64 -3.43 5.00 -12.20
CA VAL A 64 -2.99 3.60 -12.18
C VAL A 64 -3.98 2.79 -11.35
N PRO A 65 -4.59 1.72 -11.89
CA PRO A 65 -5.54 0.92 -11.14
C PRO A 65 -4.96 0.36 -9.83
N ALA A 66 -5.74 0.33 -8.76
CA ALA A 66 -5.29 -0.17 -7.45
C ALA A 66 -4.87 -1.65 -7.50
N SER A 67 -5.40 -2.43 -8.46
CA SER A 67 -4.97 -3.80 -8.71
C SER A 67 -3.51 -3.92 -9.16
N TRP A 68 -2.95 -2.87 -9.78
CA TRP A 68 -1.56 -2.77 -10.20
C TRP A 68 -0.68 -2.02 -9.19
N CYS A 69 -1.26 -1.58 -8.07
CA CYS A 69 -0.56 -0.85 -7.03
C CYS A 69 -0.01 -1.78 -5.94
N GLU A 70 1.02 -1.30 -5.26
CA GLU A 70 1.48 -1.83 -3.99
C GLU A 70 0.57 -1.27 -2.87
N ILE A 71 0.30 -2.05 -1.81
CA ILE A 71 -0.44 -1.52 -0.66
C ILE A 71 0.58 -0.99 0.34
N HIS A 72 0.52 0.30 0.58
CA HIS A 72 1.38 1.04 1.49
C HIS A 72 0.74 1.14 2.87
N HIS A 73 1.53 0.92 3.92
CA HIS A 73 1.10 1.19 5.29
C HIS A 73 1.22 2.68 5.59
N VAL A 74 0.10 3.36 5.86
CA VAL A 74 0.11 4.79 6.18
C VAL A 74 0.89 5.08 7.46
N THR A 75 0.66 4.28 8.50
CA THR A 75 1.60 4.13 9.60
C THR A 75 2.48 2.93 9.32
N GLU A 76 3.76 3.18 9.06
CA GLU A 76 4.74 2.15 8.77
C GLU A 76 4.69 0.98 9.76
N HIS A 77 4.71 -0.25 9.24
CA HIS A 77 4.67 -1.46 10.08
C HIS A 77 5.87 -1.51 11.05
N ALA A 78 7.05 -1.06 10.60
CA ALA A 78 8.24 -0.96 11.44
C ALA A 78 8.09 0.01 12.63
N ARG A 79 7.11 0.92 12.57
CA ARG A 79 6.75 1.84 13.66
C ARG A 79 5.54 1.34 14.48
N GLY A 80 5.19 0.06 14.35
CA GLY A 80 4.05 -0.55 15.04
C GLY A 80 2.72 -0.39 14.31
N GLY A 81 2.71 0.06 13.06
CA GLY A 81 1.50 0.17 12.26
C GLY A 81 0.81 -1.18 12.01
N PRO A 82 -0.51 -1.29 12.22
CA PRO A 82 -1.21 -2.56 12.05
C PRO A 82 -1.34 -2.93 10.57
N THR A 83 -1.28 -4.22 10.28
CA THR A 83 -1.71 -4.76 8.97
C THR A 83 -3.23 -4.86 8.96
N HIS A 84 -3.90 -3.73 8.72
CA HIS A 84 -5.35 -3.58 8.75
C HIS A 84 -5.84 -2.71 7.58
N THR A 85 -7.07 -2.91 7.10
CA THR A 85 -7.63 -2.12 5.98
C THR A 85 -7.64 -0.62 6.24
N ASP A 86 -7.72 -0.23 7.50
CA ASP A 86 -7.73 1.17 7.96
C ASP A 86 -6.33 1.76 8.08
N ASN A 87 -5.29 1.02 7.69
CA ASN A 87 -3.90 1.48 7.64
C ASN A 87 -3.23 1.19 6.30
N GLY A 88 -3.95 0.67 5.30
CA GLY A 88 -3.40 0.32 3.99
C GLY A 88 -4.01 1.15 2.86
N VAL A 89 -3.20 1.65 1.93
CA VAL A 89 -3.64 2.42 0.75
C VAL A 89 -2.89 1.99 -0.51
N PRO A 90 -3.49 2.03 -1.72
CA PRO A 90 -2.80 1.70 -2.95
C PRO A 90 -1.92 2.85 -3.45
N LEU A 91 -0.66 2.55 -3.74
CA LEU A 91 0.26 3.45 -4.44
C LEU A 91 0.88 2.73 -5.65
N CYS A 92 0.92 3.40 -6.80
CA CYS A 92 1.65 2.86 -7.95
C CYS A 92 3.15 2.82 -7.62
N TRP A 93 3.90 1.99 -8.36
CA TRP A 93 5.34 1.80 -8.11
C TRP A 93 6.11 3.14 -7.98
N TRP A 94 5.81 4.12 -8.83
CA TRP A 94 6.46 5.44 -8.79
C TRP A 94 6.10 6.25 -7.54
N HIS A 95 4.82 6.33 -7.17
CA HIS A 95 4.40 7.08 -5.99
C HIS A 95 4.79 6.38 -4.69
N HIS A 96 4.80 5.05 -4.68
CA HIS A 96 5.23 4.29 -3.51
C HIS A 96 6.70 4.57 -3.19
N ARG A 97 7.58 4.57 -4.19
CA ARG A 97 9.03 4.81 -3.99
C ARG A 97 9.41 6.27 -3.76
N SER A 98 8.55 7.21 -4.15
CA SER A 98 8.85 8.65 -4.09
C SER A 98 8.09 9.36 -2.97
N LEU A 99 7.26 8.66 -2.19
CA LEU A 99 6.42 9.27 -1.16
C LEU A 99 7.23 10.17 -0.21
N ASP A 100 8.34 9.65 0.32
CA ASP A 100 9.22 10.36 1.25
C ASP A 100 9.85 11.65 0.70
N THR A 101 10.04 11.75 -0.62
CA THR A 101 10.76 12.87 -1.25
C THR A 101 9.85 13.79 -2.08
N SER A 102 8.65 13.33 -2.42
CA SER A 102 7.70 14.03 -3.27
C SER A 102 6.91 15.15 -2.56
N GLY A 103 6.97 15.17 -1.22
CA GLY A 103 6.21 16.12 -0.39
C GLY A 103 4.73 15.77 -0.23
N TRP A 104 4.30 14.61 -0.73
CA TRP A 104 3.00 14.03 -0.43
C TRP A 104 2.99 13.40 0.96
N GLU A 105 1.91 13.63 1.68
CA GLU A 105 1.64 12.98 2.96
C GLU A 105 0.28 12.32 2.92
N ILE A 106 0.15 11.23 3.67
CA ILE A 106 -1.06 10.41 3.74
C ILE A 106 -1.42 10.23 5.21
N ARG A 107 -2.71 10.29 5.52
CA ARG A 107 -3.26 9.87 6.82
C ARG A 107 -4.54 9.09 6.64
N MET A 108 -4.94 8.39 7.69
CA MET A 108 -6.24 7.72 7.78
C MET A 108 -7.11 8.48 8.76
N HIS A 109 -8.34 8.79 8.38
CA HIS A 109 -9.35 9.42 9.20
C HIS A 109 -10.61 8.55 9.17
N ASP A 110 -10.92 7.86 10.27
CA ASP A 110 -12.05 6.94 10.39
C ASP A 110 -12.14 5.90 9.24
N GLY A 111 -11.00 5.31 8.88
CA GLY A 111 -10.90 4.31 7.81
C GLY A 111 -10.89 4.88 6.38
N ILE A 112 -10.98 6.20 6.23
CA ILE A 112 -10.92 6.93 4.96
C ILE A 112 -9.53 7.55 4.78
N PRO A 113 -8.85 7.31 3.64
CA PRO A 113 -7.56 7.93 3.39
C PRO A 113 -7.70 9.40 3.00
N GLU A 114 -6.81 10.22 3.52
CA GLU A 114 -6.65 11.62 3.13
C GLU A 114 -5.21 11.88 2.71
N VAL A 115 -5.05 12.76 1.72
CA VAL A 115 -3.76 13.20 1.21
C VAL A 115 -3.55 14.68 1.46
N ARG A 116 -2.29 15.05 1.66
CA ARG A 116 -1.84 16.44 1.65
C ARG A 116 -0.66 16.55 0.70
N GLY A 117 -0.82 17.37 -0.34
CA GLY A 117 0.21 17.53 -1.36
C GLY A 117 1.30 18.54 -0.99
N PRO A 118 2.35 18.62 -1.80
CA PRO A 118 3.39 19.65 -1.68
C PRO A 118 2.81 21.05 -1.94
N ALA A 119 3.51 22.09 -1.46
CA ALA A 119 3.02 23.48 -1.51
C ALA A 119 2.80 24.02 -2.93
N TRP A 120 3.50 23.49 -3.94
CA TRP A 120 3.26 23.86 -5.34
C TRP A 120 1.94 23.30 -5.90
N TRP A 121 1.39 22.25 -5.29
CA TRP A 121 0.12 21.63 -5.68
C TRP A 121 -1.06 22.22 -4.90
N ASP A 122 -0.93 22.34 -3.58
CA ASP A 122 -1.86 23.06 -2.72
C ASP A 122 -1.06 23.96 -1.78
N PRO A 123 -0.96 25.28 -2.07
CA PRO A 123 -0.23 26.22 -1.22
C PRO A 123 -0.76 26.26 0.22
N ALA A 124 -2.03 25.95 0.43
CA ALA A 124 -2.64 25.91 1.76
C ALA A 124 -2.41 24.58 2.48
N ARG A 125 -1.76 23.59 1.85
CA ARG A 125 -1.36 22.31 2.45
C ARG A 125 -2.53 21.63 3.19
N ARG A 126 -3.70 21.59 2.56
CA ARG A 126 -4.92 21.03 3.16
C ARG A 126 -4.95 19.51 3.01
N TRP A 127 -5.49 18.84 4.03
CA TRP A 127 -5.87 17.44 3.93
C TRP A 127 -7.14 17.32 3.10
N ARG A 128 -7.15 16.37 2.16
CA ARG A 128 -8.28 16.13 1.26
C ARG A 128 -8.45 14.63 1.08
N THR A 129 -9.68 14.16 1.10
CA THR A 129 -10.01 12.83 0.57
C THR A 129 -9.88 12.90 -0.95
N PRO A 130 -9.02 12.09 -1.60
CA PRO A 130 -8.93 12.07 -3.05
C PRO A 130 -10.28 11.74 -3.67
N THR A 131 -10.74 12.58 -4.59
CA THR A 131 -11.85 12.23 -5.47
C THR A 131 -11.29 11.23 -6.48
N LEU A 132 -11.46 9.94 -6.17
CA LEU A 132 -11.17 8.89 -7.11
C LEU A 132 -12.03 9.11 -8.34
N SER A 133 -11.47 8.90 -9.53
CA SER A 133 -12.19 9.01 -10.79
C SER A 133 -13.45 8.13 -10.71
N GLU A 134 -14.61 8.73 -10.44
CA GLU A 134 -15.85 8.00 -10.27
C GLU A 134 -16.05 7.08 -11.49
N ALA A 135 -16.28 5.79 -11.22
CA ALA A 135 -17.11 4.94 -12.04
C ALA A 135 -16.99 5.16 -13.56
N ARG A 136 -15.82 4.89 -14.17
CA ARG A 136 -15.79 4.61 -15.61
C ARG A 136 -16.56 3.31 -15.83
N ARG A 137 -17.88 3.42 -15.91
CA ARG A 137 -18.81 2.39 -16.36
C ARG A 137 -18.14 1.76 -17.59
N PRO A 138 -17.86 0.45 -17.61
CA PRO A 138 -17.46 -0.18 -18.86
C PRO A 138 -18.55 0.17 -19.88
N ARG A 139 -18.16 0.66 -21.07
CA ARG A 139 -19.08 1.01 -22.17
C ARG A 139 -19.73 -0.24 -22.79
N HIS A 140 -19.92 -1.31 -22.03
CA HIS A 140 -20.59 -2.52 -22.45
C HIS A 140 -22.00 -2.53 -21.88
N ALA A 141 -22.82 -1.60 -22.37
CA ALA A 141 -24.27 -1.75 -22.28
C ALA A 141 -24.70 -2.85 -23.25
N ALA A 142 -25.41 -3.84 -22.70
CA ALA A 142 -26.34 -4.75 -23.35
C ALA A 142 -25.80 -5.63 -24.50
N ARG A 143 -25.33 -6.83 -24.16
CA ARG A 143 -25.78 -8.00 -24.92
C ARG A 143 -27.05 -8.51 -24.24
N SER A 144 -28.20 -8.11 -24.77
CA SER A 144 -29.47 -8.75 -24.49
C SER A 144 -29.35 -10.22 -24.88
N PHE A 145 -29.22 -11.12 -23.90
CA PHE A 145 -29.59 -12.51 -24.11
C PHE A 145 -31.11 -12.57 -24.11
N ALA A 146 -31.71 -12.45 -25.29
CA ALA A 146 -33.05 -13.00 -25.49
C ALA A 146 -32.92 -14.52 -25.33
N ARG A 147 -33.59 -15.06 -24.30
CA ARG A 147 -33.84 -16.49 -24.15
C ARG A 147 -35.11 -16.85 -24.91
N ALA A 148 -35.02 -17.97 -25.64
CA ALA A 148 -36.08 -18.91 -26.03
C ALA A 148 -37.30 -18.38 -26.80
N SER A 149 -37.51 -18.89 -28.02
CA SER A 149 -38.33 -20.08 -28.30
C SER A 149 -38.08 -20.60 -29.71
#